data_AF-A0A6A6DCN5-F1
#
_entry.id   AF-A0A6A6DCN5-F1
#
_cell.length_a   1.000
_cell.length_b   1.000
_cell.length_c   1.000
_cell.angle_alpha   90.00
_cell.angle_beta   90.00
_cell.angle_gamma   90.00
#
_symmetry.space_group_name_H-M   'P 1'
#
loop_
_entity.id
_entity.type
_entity.pdbx_description
1 polymer ?
#
loop_
_entity_poly.entity_id
_entity_poly.type
_entity_poly.pdbx_seq_one_letter_code
_entity_poly.pdbx_strand_id
1 'polypeptide(L)'
;ASRIRNEPRHMPSPCSRCRDNGRQCLVRLSSGRCSECINRNTKCDLILEKTQDNLLNHCRREEELRAHERCLHQELAQTDSREKEMFQRELALID
;
A
#
# COMPACT_ATOMS: atom_id res chain seq x y z
N ALA A 1 4.00 19.02 -8.46
CA ALA A 1 5.40 18.84 -8.03
C ALA A 1 5.56 17.45 -7.39
N SER A 2 6.36 16.58 -8.02
CA SER A 2 6.45 15.13 -7.80
C SER A 2 7.09 14.70 -6.48
N ARG A 3 6.33 14.74 -5.37
CA ARG A 3 6.79 14.18 -4.07
C ARG A 3 6.83 12.64 -4.04
N ILE A 4 6.33 11.98 -5.09
CA ILE A 4 6.17 10.52 -5.19
C ILE A 4 7.50 9.75 -5.34
N ARG A 5 8.62 10.43 -5.66
CA ARG A 5 9.83 9.77 -6.19
C ARG A 5 10.88 9.30 -5.17
N ASN A 6 10.81 9.67 -3.89
CA ASN A 6 11.92 9.40 -2.95
C ASN A 6 11.59 8.52 -1.73
N GLU A 7 10.33 8.15 -1.51
CA GLU A 7 10.00 7.16 -0.47
C GLU A 7 10.45 5.76 -0.92
N PRO A 8 11.14 4.97 -0.05
CA PRO A 8 11.49 3.60 -0.35
C PRO A 8 10.23 2.76 -0.56
N ARG A 9 10.12 2.06 -1.69
CA ARG A 9 8.94 1.25 -2.02
C ARG A 9 9.23 -0.24 -1.86
N HIS A 10 8.24 -0.97 -1.36
CA HIS A 10 8.30 -2.42 -1.32
C HIS A 10 8.36 -2.98 -2.74
N MET A 11 9.36 -3.83 -2.98
CA MET A 11 9.48 -4.51 -4.24
C MET A 11 8.65 -5.79 -4.28
N PRO A 12 7.79 -6.00 -5.30
CA PRO A 12 7.05 -7.24 -5.48
C PRO A 12 7.97 -8.45 -5.72
N SER A 13 9.08 -8.25 -6.44
CA SER A 13 10.13 -9.25 -6.65
C SER A 13 11.44 -8.78 -6.02
N PRO A 14 11.80 -9.26 -4.82
CA PRO A 14 13.00 -8.81 -4.12
C PRO A 14 14.28 -9.15 -4.89
N CYS A 15 15.34 -8.35 -4.68
CA CYS A 15 16.67 -8.70 -5.16
C CYS A 15 17.13 -10.03 -4.54
N SER A 16 18.05 -10.76 -5.18
CA SER A 16 18.43 -12.11 -4.71
C SER A 16 18.90 -12.09 -3.27
N ARG A 17 19.67 -11.06 -2.87
CA ARG A 17 20.13 -10.93 -1.50
C ARG A 17 18.98 -10.76 -0.49
N CYS A 18 18.02 -9.90 -0.76
CA CYS A 18 16.89 -9.70 0.13
C CYS A 18 16.01 -10.97 0.20
N ARG A 19 15.85 -11.65 -0.93
CA ARG A 19 15.14 -12.94 -1.01
C ARG A 19 15.82 -14.00 -0.15
N ASP A 20 17.12 -14.19 -0.31
CA ASP A 20 17.88 -15.24 0.38
C ASP A 20 17.96 -15.01 1.90
N ASN A 21 17.84 -13.74 2.33
CA ASN A 21 17.85 -13.38 3.74
C ASN A 21 16.44 -13.16 4.33
N GLY A 22 15.38 -13.36 3.56
CA GLY A 22 14.00 -13.11 3.99
C GLY A 22 13.74 -11.65 4.42
N ARG A 23 14.50 -10.69 3.89
CA ARG A 23 14.41 -9.27 4.26
C ARG A 23 13.51 -8.50 3.31
N GLN A 24 12.90 -7.44 3.83
CA GLN A 24 12.10 -6.52 3.02
C GLN A 24 12.99 -5.76 2.02
N CYS A 25 12.70 -5.90 0.73
CA CYS A 25 13.43 -5.22 -0.34
C CYS A 25 12.83 -3.85 -0.62
N LEU A 26 13.25 -2.83 0.13
CA LEU A 26 12.79 -1.44 -0.03
C LEU A 26 13.63 -0.68 -1.05
N VAL A 27 13.09 -0.44 -2.24
CA VAL A 27 13.81 0.15 -3.38
C VAL A 27 13.74 1.66 -3.34
N ARG A 28 14.90 2.31 -3.46
CA ARG A 28 15.00 3.75 -3.70
C ARG A 28 15.10 3.99 -5.20
N LEU A 29 14.01 4.51 -5.78
CA LEU A 29 13.89 4.78 -7.22
C LEU A 29 15.01 5.68 -7.76
N SER A 30 15.52 6.62 -6.95
CA SER A 30 16.63 7.50 -7.32
C SER A 30 17.97 6.80 -7.55
N SER A 31 18.20 5.67 -6.89
CA SER A 31 19.46 4.93 -6.93
C SER A 31 19.38 3.62 -7.71
N GLY A 32 18.16 3.18 -8.03
CA GLY A 32 17.88 1.87 -8.60
C GLY A 32 18.23 0.67 -7.70
N ARG A 33 18.60 0.91 -6.43
CA ARG A 33 19.04 -0.13 -5.49
C ARG A 33 18.09 -0.20 -4.29
N CYS A 34 18.02 -1.38 -3.66
CA CYS A 34 17.32 -1.52 -2.39
C CYS A 34 18.14 -0.97 -1.22
N SER A 35 17.44 -0.49 -0.20
CA SER A 35 18.03 0.15 0.98
C SER A 35 18.99 -0.78 1.71
N GLU A 36 18.72 -2.09 1.77
CA GLU A 36 19.66 -3.08 2.33
C GLU A 36 20.98 -3.15 1.54
N CYS A 37 20.91 -3.19 0.21
CA CYS A 37 22.11 -3.23 -0.63
C CYS A 37 22.86 -1.89 -0.63
N ILE A 38 22.16 -0.77 -0.46
CA ILE A 38 22.76 0.57 -0.31
C ILE A 38 23.50 0.65 1.03
N ASN A 39 22.84 0.30 2.13
CA ASN A 39 23.40 0.39 3.48
C ASN A 39 24.63 -0.50 3.66
N ARG A 40 24.65 -1.67 3.03
CA ARG A 40 25.79 -2.59 3.06
C ARG A 40 26.82 -2.33 1.97
N ASN A 41 26.58 -1.32 1.13
CA ASN A 41 27.37 -0.99 -0.06
C ASN A 41 27.70 -2.21 -0.95
N THR A 42 26.72 -3.09 -1.17
CA THR A 42 26.90 -4.33 -1.94
C THR A 42 26.08 -4.35 -3.21
N LYS A 43 26.51 -5.14 -4.20
CA LYS A 43 25.78 -5.33 -5.46
C LYS A 43 24.30 -5.63 -5.20
N CYS A 44 23.44 -4.92 -5.92
CA CYS A 44 22.01 -5.16 -5.99
C CYS A 44 21.73 -5.63 -7.41
N ASP A 45 21.21 -6.84 -7.56
CA ASP A 45 20.90 -7.47 -8.85
C ASP A 45 19.47 -7.15 -9.34
N LEU A 46 18.93 -6.04 -8.85
CA LEU A 46 17.59 -5.58 -9.17
C LEU A 46 17.58 -4.89 -10.55
N ILE A 47 16.83 -5.44 -11.51
CA ILE A 47 16.72 -4.88 -12.87
C ILE A 47 15.63 -3.81 -12.92
N LEU A 48 16.02 -2.54 -13.00
CA LEU A 48 15.13 -1.40 -12.74
C LEU A 48 14.04 -1.17 -13.80
N GLU A 49 14.32 -1.30 -15.10
CA GLU A 49 13.34 -0.96 -16.16
C GLU A 49 12.05 -1.78 -16.07
N LYS A 50 12.16 -3.11 -16.08
CA LYS A 50 10.98 -3.98 -15.95
C LYS A 50 10.35 -3.91 -14.57
N THR A 51 11.10 -3.55 -13.54
CA THR A 51 10.55 -3.49 -12.19
C THR A 51 9.90 -2.16 -11.86
N GLN A 52 10.26 -1.08 -12.54
CA GLN A 52 9.67 0.23 -12.32
C GLN A 52 8.19 0.26 -12.73
N ASP A 53 7.85 -0.26 -13.90
CA ASP A 53 6.45 -0.34 -14.35
C ASP A 53 5.62 -1.27 -13.46
N ASN A 54 6.18 -2.40 -13.07
CA ASN A 54 5.54 -3.33 -12.15
C ASN A 54 5.34 -2.71 -10.76
N LEU A 55 6.31 -1.95 -10.25
CA LEU A 55 6.22 -1.18 -9.01
C LEU A 55 5.12 -0.12 -9.10
N LEU A 56 5.06 0.63 -10.20
CA LEU A 56 4.04 1.65 -10.43
C LEU A 56 2.64 1.04 -10.45
N ASN A 57 2.45 -0.04 -11.21
CA ASN A 57 1.18 -0.76 -11.27
C ASN A 57 0.80 -1.35 -9.91
N HIS A 58 1.75 -1.93 -9.17
CA HIS A 58 1.51 -2.44 -7.83
C HIS A 58 1.10 -1.33 -6.86
N CYS A 59 1.82 -0.20 -6.84
CA CYS A 59 1.48 0.94 -5.99
C CYS A 59 0.09 1.50 -6.32
N ARG A 60 -0.24 1.63 -7.61
CA ARG A 60 -1.57 2.07 -8.04
C ARG A 60 -2.65 1.12 -7.53
N ARG A 61 -2.45 -0.18 -7.69
CA ARG A 61 -3.39 -1.21 -7.21
C ARG A 61 -3.58 -1.17 -5.69
N GLU A 62 -2.50 -0.98 -4.93
CA GLU A 62 -2.63 -0.82 -3.48
C GLU A 62 -3.38 0.45 -3.08
N GLU A 63 -3.16 1.56 -3.78
CA GLU A 63 -3.90 2.80 -3.55
C GLU A 63 -5.38 2.65 -3.86
N GLU A 64 -5.72 1.95 -4.94
CA GLU A 64 -7.10 1.58 -5.30
C GLU A 64 -7.74 0.71 -4.21
N LEU A 65 -7.03 -0.32 -3.72
CA LEU A 65 -7.52 -1.17 -2.62
C LEU A 65 -7.75 -0.37 -1.34
N ARG A 66 -6.80 0.49 -0.96
CA ARG A 66 -6.95 1.37 0.21
C ARG A 66 -8.12 2.35 0.06
N ALA A 67 -8.36 2.86 -1.15
CA ALA A 67 -9.50 3.72 -1.42
C ALA A 67 -10.83 2.94 -1.29
N HIS A 68 -10.88 1.73 -1.85
CA HIS A 68 -12.05 0.88 -1.77
C HIS A 68 -12.38 0.47 -0.33
N GLU A 69 -11.37 0.09 0.46
CA GLU A 69 -11.51 -0.21 1.88
C GLU A 69 -12.10 0.97 2.66
N ARG A 70 -11.64 2.20 2.39
CA ARG A 70 -12.23 3.41 3.00
C ARG A 70 -13.69 3.60 2.62
N CYS A 71 -14.05 3.37 1.35
CA CYS A 71 -15.45 3.46 0.92
C CYS A 71 -16.32 2.44 1.65
N LEU A 72 -15.89 1.18 1.74
CA LEU A 72 -16.62 0.13 2.47
C LEU A 72 -16.81 0.49 3.94
N HIS A 73 -15.77 1.00 4.60
CA HIS A 73 -15.88 1.47 5.98
C HIS A 73 -16.92 2.60 6.13
N GLN A 74 -16.96 3.51 5.17
CA GLN A 74 -17.93 4.61 5.18
C GLN A 74 -19.37 4.11 4.97
N GLU A 75 -19.59 3.17 4.06
CA GLU A 75 -20.90 2.55 3.81
C GLU A 75 -21.40 1.76 5.03
N LEU A 76 -20.52 1.00 5.69
CA LEU A 76 -20.84 0.30 6.93
C LEU A 76 -21.26 1.27 8.03
N ALA A 77 -20.53 2.38 8.21
CA ALA A 77 -20.86 3.39 9.20
C ALA A 77 -22.21 4.07 8.91
N GLN A 78 -22.53 4.33 7.63
CA GLN A 78 -23.82 4.90 7.23
C GLN A 78 -24.97 3.93 7.51
N THR A 79 -24.77 2.64 7.23
CA THR A 79 -25.77 1.60 7.47
C THR A 79 -26.04 1.45 8.96
N ASP A 80 -25.00 1.35 9.78
CA ASP A 80 -25.11 1.29 11.25
C ASP A 80 -25.81 2.53 11.83
N SER A 81 -25.50 3.72 11.32
CA SER A 81 -26.20 4.96 11.71
C SER A 81 -27.68 4.90 11.35
N ARG A 82 -28.01 4.45 10.13
CA ARG A 82 -29.38 4.35 9.65
C ARG A 82 -30.19 3.33 10.44
N GLU A 83 -29.61 2.18 10.77
CA GLU A 83 -30.25 1.18 11.62
C GLU A 83 -30.55 1.76 13.01
N LYS A 84 -29.58 2.41 13.65
CA LYS A 84 -29.78 3.07 14.95
C LYS A 84 -30.90 4.10 14.91
N GLU A 85 -30.96 4.93 13.87
CA GLU A 85 -32.05 5.89 13.70
C GLU A 85 -33.41 5.22 13.52
N MET A 86 -33.50 4.14 12.74
CA MET A 86 -34.76 3.40 12.57
C MET A 86 -35.21 2.78 13.90
N PHE A 87 -34.30 2.13 14.63
CA PHE A 87 -34.59 1.58 15.95
C PHE A 87 -35.05 2.65 16.95
N GLN A 88 -34.40 3.82 16.97
CA GLN A 88 -34.82 4.93 17.83
C GLN A 88 -36.22 5.44 17.49
N ARG A 89 -36.55 5.53 16.20
CA ARG A 89 -37.90 5.94 15.75
C ARG A 89 -38.95 4.93 16.15
N GLU A 90 -38.69 3.63 16.01
CA GLU A 90 -39.62 2.59 16.42
C GLU A 90 -39.87 2.61 17.93
N LEU A 91 -38.82 2.77 18.75
CA LEU A 91 -38.96 2.92 20.20
C LEU A 91 -39.85 4.12 20.57
N ALA A 92 -39.70 5.25 19.88
CA ALA A 92 -40.50 6.45 20.13
C ALA A 92 -41.98 6.33 19.71
N LEU A 93 -42.38 5.28 18.97
CA LEU A 93 -43.77 5.01 18.58
C LEU A 93 -44.49 4.05 19.54
N ILE A 94 -43.77 3.51 20.53
CA ILE A 94 -44.30 2.55 21.51
C ILE A 94 -44.56 3.21 22.88
N ASP A 95 -44.06 4.43 23.10
CA ASP A 95 -44.41 5.32 24.23
C ASP A 95 -45.74 6.06 23.99
#